data_AF-A0A7S3YC23-F1
#
_entry.id   AF-A0A7S3YC23-F1
#
_cell.length_a   1.000
_cell.length_b   1.000
_cell.length_c   1.000
_cell.angle_alpha   90.00
_cell.angle_beta   90.00
_cell.angle_gamma   90.00
#
_symmetry.space_group_name_H-M   'P 1'
#
loop_
_entity.id
_entity.type
_entity.pdbx_description
1 polymer ?
#
loop_
_entity_poly.entity_id
_entity_poly.type
_entity_poly.pdbx_seq_one_letter_code
_entity_poly.pdbx_strand_id
1 'polypeptide(L)'
;YLAGDSSLDNKHWLFPGPKQHADYNDDSFTGAAINGYEKILRPPRMVKDVAYWLNYEISKSEHKEKVACINCSIEESALGERDGGVLLPQDKFILDNIAEDDILVISVGGNDIALKPTCCTIWNMAILIFCSCTCCQSIHENHFLRLVKSHETQAS
;
A
#
# COMPACT_ATOMS: atom_id res chain seq x y z
N TYR A 1 -7.42 -7.62 -7.77
CA TYR A 1 -6.07 -7.17 -7.38
C TYR A 1 -6.16 -6.19 -6.23
N LEU A 2 -5.25 -6.30 -5.25
CA LEU A 2 -5.01 -5.26 -4.25
C LEU A 2 -3.76 -4.46 -4.65
N ALA A 3 -3.80 -3.14 -4.54
CA ALA A 3 -2.70 -2.26 -4.87
C ALA A 3 -2.58 -1.09 -3.89
N GLY A 4 -1.50 -0.33 -4.02
CA GLY A 4 -1.28 0.88 -3.23
C GLY A 4 -0.49 0.62 -1.96
N ASP A 5 -0.87 1.33 -0.91
CA ASP A 5 -0.03 1.52 0.26
C ASP A 5 -0.11 0.37 1.29
N SER A 6 0.57 0.62 2.40
CA SER A 6 0.75 -0.33 3.48
C SER A 6 -0.53 -0.84 4.15
N SER A 7 -1.70 -0.24 3.92
CA SER A 7 -2.96 -0.69 4.53
C SER A 7 -3.41 -2.07 4.05
N LEU A 8 -2.98 -2.49 2.87
CA LEU A 8 -3.32 -3.78 2.26
C LEU A 8 -2.12 -4.76 2.20
N ASP A 9 -0.91 -4.29 2.51
CA ASP A 9 0.31 -5.11 2.46
C ASP A 9 0.58 -5.89 3.77
N ASN A 10 1.42 -6.91 3.63
CA ASN A 10 2.09 -7.67 4.68
C ASN A 10 3.00 -6.79 5.51
N LYS A 11 2.42 -6.14 6.51
CA LYS A 11 3.18 -5.32 7.45
C LYS A 11 4.33 -6.08 8.12
N HIS A 12 5.48 -5.43 8.24
CA HIS A 12 6.65 -5.98 8.93
C HIS A 12 6.37 -6.40 10.39
N TRP A 13 5.39 -5.79 11.07
CA TRP A 13 5.00 -6.14 12.44
C TRP A 13 4.28 -7.48 12.58
N LEU A 14 3.87 -8.12 11.47
CA LEU A 14 3.40 -9.51 11.50
C LEU A 14 4.52 -10.49 11.88
N PHE A 15 5.78 -10.06 11.76
CA PHE A 15 6.96 -10.88 12.04
C PHE A 15 7.65 -10.36 13.31
N PRO A 16 8.24 -11.25 14.14
CA PRO A 16 8.97 -10.85 15.34
C PRO A 16 10.29 -10.11 15.06
N GLY A 17 10.67 -9.94 13.79
CA GLY A 17 11.87 -9.26 13.34
C GLY A 17 11.89 -9.14 11.81
N PRO A 18 13.05 -8.80 11.21
CA PRO A 18 13.20 -8.79 9.76
C PRO A 18 12.80 -10.14 9.16
N LYS A 19 11.93 -10.11 8.15
CA LYS A 19 11.33 -11.30 7.55
C LYS A 19 12.41 -12.28 7.06
N GLN A 20 12.41 -13.49 7.62
CA GLN A 20 13.29 -14.59 7.24
C GLN A 20 12.49 -15.66 6.51
N HIS A 21 13.16 -16.46 5.67
CA HIS A 21 12.51 -17.60 5.02
C HIS A 21 11.93 -18.61 6.02
N ALA A 22 12.56 -18.76 7.18
CA ALA A 22 12.10 -19.65 8.25
C ALA A 22 10.74 -19.23 8.84
N ASP A 23 10.44 -17.93 8.82
CA ASP A 23 9.20 -17.36 9.36
C ASP A 23 7.97 -17.90 8.63
N TYR A 24 8.11 -18.28 7.36
CA TYR A 24 7.01 -18.92 6.62
C TYR A 24 6.59 -20.26 7.18
N ASN A 25 7.33 -20.87 8.11
CA ASN A 25 6.92 -22.11 8.79
C ASN A 25 6.13 -21.85 10.08
N ASP A 26 6.03 -20.59 10.53
CA ASP A 26 5.32 -20.24 11.75
C ASP A 26 3.83 -20.06 11.48
N ASP A 27 3.01 -20.94 12.06
CA ASP A 27 1.55 -20.93 11.91
C ASP A 27 0.88 -19.74 12.61
N SER A 28 1.58 -18.94 13.42
CA SER A 28 0.99 -17.78 14.10
C SER A 28 0.64 -16.65 13.13
N PHE A 29 1.51 -16.36 12.16
CA PHE A 29 1.32 -15.29 11.15
C PHE A 29 1.35 -15.80 9.70
N THR A 30 1.63 -17.08 9.46
CA THR A 30 1.48 -17.71 8.15
C THR A 30 0.52 -18.90 8.20
N GLY A 31 0.09 -19.37 7.04
CA GLY A 31 -0.78 -20.53 6.90
C GLY A 31 -0.58 -21.25 5.57
N ALA A 32 -1.31 -22.34 5.37
CA ALA A 32 -1.36 -23.00 4.07
C ALA A 32 -1.80 -22.01 2.99
N ALA A 33 -1.12 -22.04 1.84
CA ALA A 33 -1.54 -21.27 0.68
C ALA A 33 -2.91 -21.75 0.19
N ILE A 34 -3.72 -20.81 -0.29
CA ILE A 34 -5.11 -21.06 -0.68
C ILE A 34 -5.49 -20.28 -1.94
N ASN A 35 -6.58 -20.71 -2.57
CA ASN A 35 -7.23 -20.03 -3.69
C ASN A 35 -6.30 -19.80 -4.90
N GLY A 36 -5.49 -20.81 -5.23
CA GLY A 36 -4.57 -20.82 -6.37
C GLY A 36 -3.11 -20.68 -5.96
N TYR A 37 -2.83 -20.01 -4.84
CA TYR A 37 -1.46 -19.82 -4.36
C TYR A 37 -0.77 -21.16 -4.04
N GLU A 38 -1.50 -22.18 -3.60
CA GLU A 38 -0.97 -23.52 -3.32
C GLU A 38 -0.30 -24.18 -4.53
N LYS A 39 -0.73 -23.80 -5.75
CA LYS A 39 -0.19 -24.34 -6.99
C LYS A 39 1.15 -23.70 -7.37
N ILE A 40 1.38 -22.47 -6.92
CA ILE A 40 2.50 -21.62 -7.35
C ILE A 40 3.60 -21.55 -6.27
N LEU A 41 3.22 -21.35 -5.00
CA LEU A 41 4.19 -21.12 -3.92
C LEU A 41 4.93 -22.40 -3.52
N ARG A 42 6.23 -22.26 -3.19
CA ARG A 42 7.11 -23.33 -2.74
C ARG A 42 7.93 -22.84 -1.52
N PRO A 43 7.66 -23.32 -0.28
CA PRO A 43 6.56 -24.21 0.10
C PRO A 43 5.18 -23.55 -0.13
N PRO A 44 4.08 -24.32 -0.21
CA PRO A 44 2.73 -23.78 -0.44
C PRO A 44 2.18 -23.14 0.84
N ARG A 45 2.83 -22.05 1.27
CA ARG A 45 2.50 -21.27 2.47
C ARG A 45 2.48 -19.79 2.14
N MET A 46 1.57 -19.07 2.76
CA MET A 46 1.41 -17.63 2.58
C MET A 46 1.18 -16.94 3.92
N VAL A 47 1.49 -15.65 3.98
CA VAL A 47 1.28 -14.81 5.16
C VAL A 47 -0.21 -14.54 5.32
N LYS A 48 -0.69 -14.47 6.57
CA LYS A 48 -2.11 -14.22 6.90
C LYS A 48 -2.48 -12.72 6.80
N ASP A 49 -2.17 -12.09 5.66
CA ASP A 49 -2.53 -10.70 5.35
C ASP A 49 -3.99 -10.54 4.89
N VAL A 50 -4.33 -9.32 4.46
CA VAL A 50 -5.66 -9.01 3.93
C VAL A 50 -6.02 -9.93 2.76
N ALA A 51 -5.09 -10.20 1.84
CA ALA A 51 -5.36 -11.09 0.71
C ALA A 51 -5.58 -12.54 1.14
N TYR A 52 -4.85 -13.04 2.14
CA TYR A 52 -5.11 -14.35 2.73
C TYR A 52 -6.55 -14.44 3.25
N TRP A 53 -6.99 -13.48 4.05
CA TRP A 53 -8.33 -13.51 4.62
C TRP A 53 -9.43 -13.36 3.57
N LEU A 54 -9.22 -12.51 2.55
CA LEU A 54 -10.13 -12.42 1.41
C LEU A 54 -10.22 -13.76 0.65
N ASN A 55 -9.07 -14.36 0.33
CA ASN A 55 -9.04 -15.66 -0.32
C ASN A 55 -9.65 -16.77 0.54
N TYR A 56 -9.50 -16.69 1.85
CA TYR A 56 -10.09 -17.64 2.79
C TYR A 56 -11.62 -17.55 2.76
N GLU A 57 -12.20 -16.35 2.80
CA GLU A 57 -13.65 -16.19 2.70
C GLU A 57 -14.18 -16.55 1.30
N ILE A 58 -13.46 -16.18 0.23
CA ILE A 58 -13.79 -16.59 -1.13
C ILE A 58 -13.79 -18.12 -1.26
N SER A 59 -12.81 -18.80 -0.65
CA SER A 59 -12.70 -20.26 -0.71
C SER A 59 -13.89 -21.02 -0.08
N LYS A 60 -14.61 -20.35 0.82
CA LYS A 60 -15.85 -20.87 1.44
C LYS A 60 -17.11 -20.51 0.65
N SER A 61 -17.02 -19.54 -0.25
CA SER A 61 -18.13 -19.08 -1.06
C SER A 61 -18.38 -19.98 -2.28
N GLU A 62 -19.53 -19.79 -2.92
CA GLU A 62 -19.85 -20.46 -4.19
C GLU A 62 -18.94 -20.01 -5.35
N HIS A 63 -18.19 -18.93 -5.17
CA HIS A 63 -17.33 -18.33 -6.19
C HIS A 63 -15.86 -18.78 -6.13
N LYS A 64 -15.53 -19.75 -5.25
CA LYS A 64 -14.14 -20.21 -4.99
C LYS A 64 -13.33 -20.65 -6.21
N GLU A 65 -13.98 -21.04 -7.32
CA GLU A 65 -13.30 -21.47 -8.54
C GLU A 65 -13.16 -20.35 -9.59
N LYS A 66 -13.83 -19.21 -9.37
CA LYS A 66 -13.93 -18.10 -10.33
C LYS A 66 -13.20 -16.85 -9.88
N VAL A 67 -13.01 -16.68 -8.57
CA VAL A 67 -12.48 -15.44 -8.00
C VAL A 67 -11.24 -15.75 -7.16
N ALA A 68 -10.17 -15.01 -7.39
CA ALA A 68 -9.00 -14.99 -6.53
C ALA A 68 -8.57 -13.56 -6.23
N CYS A 69 -8.05 -13.36 -5.03
CA CYS A 69 -7.48 -12.09 -4.60
C CYS A 69 -5.96 -12.17 -4.70
N ILE A 70 -5.35 -11.29 -5.49
CA ILE A 70 -3.89 -11.17 -5.61
C ILE A 70 -3.44 -9.90 -4.91
N ASN A 71 -2.52 -10.05 -3.94
CA ASN A 71 -1.91 -8.90 -3.27
C ASN A 71 -0.73 -8.36 -4.09
N CYS A 72 -0.85 -7.12 -4.55
CA CYS A 72 0.22 -6.37 -5.20
C CYS A 72 0.49 -5.04 -4.45
N SER A 73 -0.04 -4.86 -3.25
CA SER A 73 0.29 -3.71 -2.39
C SER A 73 1.70 -3.87 -1.83
N ILE A 74 2.40 -2.75 -1.61
CA ILE A 74 3.76 -2.73 -1.05
C ILE A 74 3.86 -1.69 0.05
N GLU A 75 4.43 -2.09 1.19
CA GLU A 75 4.69 -1.23 2.34
C GLU A 75 5.48 0.02 1.93
N GLU A 76 5.14 1.15 2.57
CA GLU A 76 5.77 2.47 2.34
C GLU A 76 5.69 3.01 0.90
N SER A 77 5.02 2.32 -0.02
CA SER A 77 4.83 2.84 -1.36
C SER A 77 3.80 3.98 -1.35
N ALA A 78 4.07 5.04 -2.12
CA ALA A 78 3.19 6.22 -2.25
C ALA A 78 2.85 6.48 -3.73
N LEU A 79 1.64 6.97 -4.03
CA LEU A 79 1.20 7.45 -5.34
C LEU A 79 2.18 8.46 -5.95
N GLY A 80 2.84 9.28 -5.14
CA GLY A 80 3.88 10.21 -5.61
C GLY A 80 5.07 9.50 -6.28
N GLU A 81 5.32 8.23 -5.98
CA GLU A 81 6.34 7.43 -6.67
C GLU A 81 5.92 7.03 -8.09
N ARG A 82 4.63 7.19 -8.41
CA ARG A 82 4.05 6.97 -9.74
C ARG A 82 3.92 8.29 -10.50
N ASP A 83 4.32 9.41 -9.91
CA ASP A 83 4.34 10.70 -10.59
C ASP A 83 5.31 10.67 -11.78
N GLY A 84 4.93 11.34 -12.88
CA GLY A 84 5.65 11.24 -14.15
C GLY A 84 5.46 9.92 -14.92
N GLY A 85 4.50 9.08 -14.50
CA GLY A 85 4.08 7.88 -15.25
C GLY A 85 4.97 6.65 -15.05
N VAL A 86 5.86 6.66 -14.05
CA VAL A 86 6.75 5.52 -13.75
C VAL A 86 6.04 4.56 -12.80
N LEU A 87 5.54 3.45 -13.34
CA LEU A 87 4.91 2.40 -12.54
C LEU A 87 5.95 1.49 -11.87
N LEU A 88 5.69 1.08 -10.63
CA LEU A 88 6.49 0.06 -9.94
C LEU A 88 6.27 -1.32 -10.59
N PRO A 89 7.17 -2.30 -10.39
CA PRO A 89 7.05 -3.62 -11.01
C PRO A 89 5.71 -4.31 -10.75
N GLN A 90 5.19 -4.22 -9.53
CA GLN A 90 3.89 -4.77 -9.16
C GLN A 90 2.70 -4.00 -9.77
N ASP A 91 2.83 -2.68 -9.97
CA ASP A 91 1.81 -1.88 -10.65
C ASP A 91 1.76 -2.25 -12.15
N LYS A 92 2.94 -2.47 -12.77
CA LYS A 92 3.05 -2.98 -14.14
C LYS A 92 2.47 -4.39 -14.28
N PHE A 93 2.74 -5.27 -13.31
CA PHE A 93 2.14 -6.60 -13.31
C PHE A 93 0.61 -6.54 -13.33
N ILE A 94 0.00 -5.65 -12.54
CA ILE A 94 -1.45 -5.43 -12.58
C ILE A 94 -1.86 -4.90 -13.97
N LEU A 95 -1.20 -3.85 -14.46
CA LEU A 95 -1.52 -3.26 -15.76
C LEU A 95 -1.48 -4.28 -16.90
N ASP A 96 -0.49 -5.17 -16.89
CA ASP A 96 -0.26 -6.14 -17.95
C ASP A 96 -1.22 -7.36 -17.89
N ASN A 97 -1.85 -7.62 -16.72
CA ASN A 97 -2.63 -8.85 -16.48
C ASN A 97 -4.08 -8.63 -16.05
N ILE A 98 -4.50 -7.39 -15.77
CA ILE A 98 -5.88 -7.10 -15.37
C ILE A 98 -6.83 -7.21 -16.56
N ALA A 99 -7.94 -7.94 -16.37
CA ALA A 99 -9.01 -8.09 -17.36
C ALA A 99 -10.21 -7.16 -17.05
N GLU A 100 -11.15 -7.06 -18.00
CA GLU A 100 -12.33 -6.18 -17.89
C GLU A 100 -13.23 -6.51 -16.69
N ASP A 101 -13.34 -7.80 -16.34
CA ASP A 101 -14.17 -8.28 -15.21
C ASP A 101 -13.42 -8.28 -13.87
N ASP A 102 -12.13 -7.91 -13.86
CA ASP A 102 -11.32 -7.90 -12.64
C ASP A 102 -11.55 -6.63 -11.81
N ILE A 103 -11.55 -6.80 -10.48
CA ILE A 103 -11.68 -5.69 -9.54
C ILE A 103 -10.30 -5.27 -9.05
N LEU A 104 -9.97 -3.99 -9.22
CA LEU A 104 -8.80 -3.34 -8.64
C LEU A 104 -9.19 -2.55 -7.40
N VAL A 105 -8.66 -2.94 -6.24
CA VAL A 105 -8.82 -2.21 -4.98
C VAL A 105 -7.50 -1.52 -4.67
N ILE A 106 -7.52 -0.18 -4.62
CA ILE A 106 -6.34 0.63 -4.34
C ILE A 106 -6.50 1.25 -2.96
N SER A 107 -5.55 0.99 -2.07
CA SER A 107 -5.43 1.78 -0.85
C SER A 107 -4.61 3.02 -1.10
N VAL A 108 -5.23 4.17 -0.85
CA VAL A 108 -4.61 5.49 -0.83
C VAL A 108 -4.61 5.94 0.62
N GLY A 109 -3.42 6.22 1.18
CA GLY A 109 -3.27 6.29 2.63
C GLY A 109 -2.21 7.27 3.09
N GLY A 110 -1.85 7.17 4.38
CA GLY A 110 -0.98 8.13 5.04
C GLY A 110 0.42 8.25 4.44
N ASN A 111 0.86 7.27 3.67
CA ASN A 111 2.16 7.30 2.97
C ASN A 111 2.22 8.43 1.94
N ASP A 112 1.10 8.68 1.25
CA ASP A 112 0.92 9.78 0.30
C ASP A 112 0.97 11.16 0.96
N ILE A 113 0.69 11.21 2.27
CA ILE A 113 0.59 12.43 3.05
C ILE A 113 1.86 12.67 3.90
N ALA A 114 2.53 11.61 4.38
CA ALA A 114 3.48 11.70 5.49
C ALA A 114 4.90 11.16 5.24
N LEU A 115 5.12 10.17 4.36
CA LEU A 115 6.39 9.41 4.36
C LEU A 115 7.48 9.91 3.41
N LYS A 116 7.16 10.76 2.43
CA LYS A 116 8.17 11.45 1.59
C LYS A 116 7.86 12.95 1.50
N PRO A 117 8.06 13.73 2.58
CA PRO A 117 7.98 15.17 2.49
C PRO A 117 9.01 15.64 1.45
N THR A 118 8.57 16.36 0.42
CA THR A 118 9.49 17.00 -0.53
C THR A 118 10.50 17.88 0.23
N CYS A 119 11.63 18.25 -0.38
CA CYS A 119 12.55 19.22 0.22
C CYS A 119 11.81 20.51 0.65
N CYS A 120 10.79 20.89 -0.13
CA CYS A 120 9.88 21.99 0.20
C CYS A 120 9.07 21.70 1.48
N THR A 121 8.48 20.51 1.62
CA THR A 121 7.74 20.10 2.82
C THR A 121 8.65 20.07 4.06
N ILE A 122 9.88 19.55 3.96
CA ILE A 122 10.86 19.55 5.06
C ILE A 122 11.23 21.00 5.45
N TRP A 123 11.52 21.85 4.47
CA TRP A 123 11.87 23.25 4.70
C TRP A 123 10.73 24.04 5.36
N ASN A 124 9.49 23.85 4.91
CA ASN A 124 8.31 24.48 5.50
C ASN A 124 8.06 23.98 6.93
N MET A 125 8.18 22.69 7.19
CA MET A 125 8.05 22.12 8.54
C MET A 125 9.15 22.63 9.48
N ALA A 126 10.40 22.76 8.99
CA ALA A 126 11.49 23.33 9.76
C ALA A 126 11.24 24.80 10.13
N ILE A 127 10.69 25.60 9.23
CA ILE A 127 10.33 26.99 9.53
C ILE A 127 9.21 27.08 10.57
N LEU A 128 8.20 26.19 10.49
CA LEU A 128 7.12 26.15 11.48
C LEU A 128 7.60 25.73 12.88
N ILE A 129 8.59 24.83 12.96
CA ILE A 129 9.14 24.33 14.24
C ILE A 129 10.15 25.31 14.84
N PHE A 130 11.03 25.90 14.02
CA PHE A 130 12.18 26.67 14.50
C PHE A 130 12.04 28.19 14.36
N CYS A 131 11.01 28.69 13.66
CA CYS A 131 10.81 30.12 13.45
C CYS A 131 9.43 30.58 13.96
N SER A 132 9.35 30.96 15.23
CA SER A 132 8.11 31.44 15.88
C SER A 132 7.80 32.92 15.61
N CYS A 133 8.32 33.49 14.53
CA CYS A 133 8.08 34.89 14.17
C CYS A 133 6.77 35.00 13.39
N THR A 134 5.81 35.74 13.94
CA THR A 134 4.42 35.86 13.46
C THR A 134 4.29 36.36 12.00
N CYS A 135 5.30 37.04 11.45
CA CYS A 135 5.29 37.46 10.04
C CYS A 135 5.64 36.35 9.05
N CYS A 136 6.44 35.35 9.45
CA CYS A 136 6.81 34.22 8.58
C CYS A 136 5.75 33.11 8.61
N GLN A 137 5.09 32.88 9.74
CA GLN A 137 4.07 31.84 9.88
C GLN A 137 2.94 31.93 8.85
N SER A 138 2.48 33.14 8.50
CA SER A 138 1.34 33.31 7.58
C SER A 138 1.65 32.87 6.14
N ILE A 139 2.91 32.95 5.69
CA ILE A 139 3.31 32.55 4.34
C ILE A 139 3.35 31.01 4.24
N HIS A 140 3.79 30.35 5.31
CA HIS A 140 3.95 28.89 5.35
C HIS A 140 2.64 28.16 5.68
N GLU A 141 1.78 28.74 6.53
CA GLU A 141 0.40 28.24 6.71
C GLU A 141 -0.38 28.27 5.40
N ASN A 142 -0.23 29.32 4.58
CA ASN A 142 -0.86 29.38 3.27
C ASN A 142 -0.32 28.33 2.28
N HIS A 143 0.96 27.97 2.36
CA HIS A 143 1.54 26.89 1.56
C HIS A 143 1.03 25.51 2.03
N PHE A 144 0.97 25.28 3.34
CA PHE A 144 0.41 24.07 3.94
C PHE A 144 -1.07 23.90 3.57
N LEU A 145 -1.88 24.96 3.70
CA LEU A 145 -3.29 24.97 3.30
C LEU A 145 -3.48 24.79 1.78
N ARG A 146 -2.54 25.25 0.95
CA ARG A 146 -2.56 24.99 -0.50
C ARG A 146 -2.22 23.55 -0.85
N LEU A 147 -1.28 22.92 -0.16
CA LEU A 147 -0.99 21.48 -0.29
C LEU A 147 -2.22 20.64 0.08
N VAL A 148 -2.95 21.02 1.12
CA VAL A 148 -4.20 20.35 1.51
C VAL A 148 -5.31 20.60 0.47
N LYS A 149 -5.43 21.82 -0.07
CA LYS A 149 -6.48 22.17 -1.05
C LYS A 149 -6.20 21.72 -2.50
N SER A 150 -4.95 21.63 -2.94
CA SER A 150 -4.63 21.25 -4.33
C SER A 150 -5.00 19.81 -4.67
N HIS A 151 -5.24 18.97 -3.66
CA HIS A 151 -5.68 17.60 -3.82
C HIS A 151 -7.20 17.39 -3.67
N GLU A 152 -7.98 18.38 -3.21
CA GLU A 152 -9.45 18.33 -3.34
C GLU A 152 -9.87 18.44 -4.81
N THR A 153 -9.10 19.17 -5.63
CA THR A 153 -9.40 19.38 -7.06
C THR A 153 -9.01 18.21 -7.97
N GLN A 154 -8.33 17.18 -7.46
CA GLN A 154 -8.03 15.94 -8.20
C GLN A 154 -9.05 14.81 -7.93
N ALA A 155 -10.09 15.07 -7.12
CA ALA A 155 -11.19 14.15 -6.82
C ALA A 155 -12.51 14.56 -7.50
N SER A 156 -12.46 15.13 -8.71
CA SER A 156 -13.62 15.47 -9.54
C SER A 156 -13.43 15.04 -11.00
#